data_AF-L5K0L1-F1
#
_entry.id   AF-L5K0L1-F1
#
_cell.length_a   1.000
_cell.length_b   1.000
_cell.length_c   1.000
_cell.angle_alpha   90.00
_cell.angle_beta   90.00
_cell.angle_gamma   90.00
#
_symmetry.space_group_name_H-M   'P 1'
#
loop_
_entity.id
_entity.type
_entity.pdbx_description
1 polymer ?
#
loop_
_entity_poly.entity_id
_entity_poly.type
_entity_poly.pdbx_seq_one_letter_code
_entity_poly.pdbx_strand_id
1 'polypeptide(L)'
;MYVGVRAGGGIGDEIEDPAGDEYEIYRIIFDITFFFFVIIILLAIIQGLIIDAFGELRDQQEQVKEDMEVSVLVWPPAGPGVVVVPMAHVPILTTLSISRFFLMYLINKDETEHTGQESYVWKMYQERCWEFFPAGDCFRKQYEDQLN
;
A
#
# COMPACT_ATOMS: atom_id res chain seq x y z
N MET A 1 13.76 37.98 -3.61
CA MET A 1 13.24 36.64 -3.92
C MET A 1 12.40 36.04 -2.79
N TYR A 2 12.74 36.27 -1.51
CA TYR A 2 12.09 35.59 -0.38
C TYR A 2 10.66 36.07 -0.04
N VAL A 3 10.29 37.30 -0.44
CA VAL A 3 9.04 37.95 -0.01
C VAL A 3 7.91 37.80 -1.04
N GLY A 4 8.19 38.01 -2.33
CA GLY A 4 7.17 37.97 -3.40
C GLY A 4 6.56 36.61 -3.74
N VAL A 5 7.10 35.49 -3.24
CA VAL A 5 6.50 34.14 -3.40
C VAL A 5 5.70 33.74 -2.16
N ARG A 6 5.93 34.42 -1.03
CA ARG A 6 5.26 34.15 0.25
C ARG A 6 3.99 34.99 0.42
N ALA A 7 3.96 36.19 -0.16
CA ALA A 7 2.75 36.98 -0.29
C ALA A 7 1.83 36.32 -1.34
N GLY A 8 0.62 35.97 -0.93
CA GLY A 8 -0.34 35.26 -1.77
C GLY A 8 -0.77 36.02 -3.02
N GLY A 9 -0.57 37.35 -3.10
CA GLY A 9 -0.85 38.20 -4.24
C GLY A 9 0.35 38.51 -5.17
N GLY A 10 1.55 37.98 -4.88
CA GLY A 10 2.76 38.21 -5.69
C GLY A 10 3.65 39.35 -5.18
N ILE A 11 4.49 39.91 -6.05
CA ILE A 11 5.47 40.94 -5.67
C ILE A 11 4.88 42.34 -5.52
N GLY A 12 3.71 42.60 -6.13
CA GLY A 12 3.00 43.89 -6.05
C GLY A 12 2.37 44.18 -4.68
N ASP A 13 2.08 43.16 -3.86
CA ASP A 13 1.57 43.35 -2.48
C ASP A 13 2.64 43.88 -1.50
N GLU A 14 3.93 43.70 -1.82
CA GLU A 14 5.06 44.08 -0.97
C GLU A 14 5.78 45.34 -1.48
N ILE A 15 5.45 45.83 -2.67
CA ILE A 15 5.99 47.05 -3.25
C ILE A 15 5.00 48.20 -3.02
N GLU A 16 5.53 49.42 -2.84
CA GLU A 16 4.73 50.64 -2.67
C GLU A 16 3.79 50.87 -3.87
N ASP A 17 2.57 51.32 -3.60
CA ASP A 17 1.51 51.49 -4.60
C ASP A 17 2.03 52.26 -5.83
N PRO A 18 1.82 51.76 -7.06
CA PRO A 18 2.33 52.39 -8.28
C PRO A 18 1.60 53.71 -8.63
N ALA A 19 0.69 54.19 -7.78
CA ALA A 19 -0.12 55.38 -8.01
C ALA A 19 0.74 56.65 -8.09
N GLY A 20 0.93 57.15 -9.31
CA GLY A 20 1.63 58.42 -9.57
C GLY A 20 3.05 58.31 -10.11
N ASP A 21 3.53 57.13 -10.51
CA ASP A 21 4.84 56.93 -11.16
C ASP A 21 4.70 56.93 -12.70
N GLU A 22 5.71 57.40 -13.43
CA GLU A 22 5.70 57.51 -14.91
C GLU A 22 5.56 56.14 -15.60
N TYR A 23 5.82 55.06 -14.87
CA TYR A 23 5.80 53.67 -15.34
C TYR A 23 4.68 52.81 -14.72
N GLU A 24 3.61 53.41 -14.20
CA GLU A 24 2.49 52.73 -13.54
C GLU A 24 1.95 51.53 -14.35
N ILE A 25 1.72 51.70 -15.65
CA ILE A 25 1.20 50.64 -16.54
C ILE A 25 2.19 49.47 -16.67
N TYR A 26 3.49 49.75 -16.75
CA TYR A 26 4.51 48.71 -16.88
C TYR A 26 4.65 47.89 -15.60
N ARG A 27 4.52 48.52 -14.42
CA ARG A 27 4.50 47.81 -13.13
C ARG A 27 3.28 46.93 -12.98
N ILE A 28 2.09 47.43 -13.33
CA ILE A 28 0.84 46.63 -13.27
C ILE A 28 0.92 45.39 -14.16
N ILE A 29 1.42 45.53 -15.40
CA ILE A 29 1.57 44.39 -16.31
C ILE A 29 2.61 43.39 -15.78
N PHE A 30 3.70 43.90 -15.19
CA PHE A 30 4.72 43.06 -14.57
C PHE A 30 4.15 42.25 -13.40
N ASP A 31 3.37 42.87 -12.52
CA ASP A 31 2.77 42.19 -11.36
C ASP A 31 1.72 41.16 -11.76
N ILE A 32 0.87 41.47 -12.74
CA ILE A 32 -0.15 40.53 -13.27
C ILE A 32 0.51 39.31 -13.93
N THR A 33 1.54 39.54 -14.75
CA THR A 33 2.25 38.43 -15.42
C THR A 33 3.02 37.58 -14.42
N PHE A 34 3.67 38.21 -13.43
CA PHE A 34 4.35 37.48 -12.35
C PHE A 34 3.36 36.63 -11.55
N PHE A 35 2.21 37.18 -11.16
CA PHE A 35 1.17 36.44 -10.44
C PHE A 35 0.67 35.22 -11.23
N PHE A 36 0.35 35.40 -12.52
CA PHE A 36 -0.18 34.31 -13.34
C PHE A 36 0.85 33.21 -13.62
N PHE A 37 2.08 33.57 -14.01
CA PHE A 37 3.08 32.58 -14.38
C PHE A 37 3.78 31.95 -13.18
N VAL A 38 4.04 32.70 -12.11
CA VAL A 38 4.81 32.19 -10.97
C VAL A 38 3.89 31.63 -9.89
N ILE A 39 2.83 32.33 -9.50
CA ILE A 39 1.97 31.86 -8.40
C ILE A 39 1.03 30.76 -8.88
N ILE A 40 0.21 31.02 -9.92
CA ILE A 40 -0.80 30.05 -10.38
C ILE A 40 -0.18 28.77 -10.92
N ILE A 41 0.81 28.85 -11.81
CA ILE A 41 1.43 27.64 -12.41
C ILE A 41 2.22 26.84 -11.38
N LEU A 42 3.02 27.49 -10.51
CA LEU A 42 3.82 26.77 -9.52
C LEU A 42 2.92 26.07 -8.48
N LEU A 43 1.88 26.74 -7.99
CA LEU A 43 0.90 26.12 -7.09
C LEU A 43 0.15 24.97 -7.78
N ALA A 44 -0.25 25.14 -9.03
CA ALA A 44 -0.92 24.09 -9.80
C ALA A 44 -0.04 22.85 -10.00
N ILE A 45 1.27 23.02 -10.26
CA ILE A 45 2.21 21.90 -10.38
C ILE A 45 2.37 21.18 -9.04
N ILE A 46 2.58 21.91 -7.95
CA ILE A 46 2.76 21.30 -6.61
C ILE A 46 1.51 20.54 -6.21
N GLN A 47 0.32 21.12 -6.38
CA GLN A 47 -0.94 20.46 -6.10
C GLN A 47 -1.16 19.26 -7.02
N GLY A 48 -0.81 19.37 -8.31
CA GLY A 48 -0.87 18.28 -9.27
C GLY A 48 -0.02 17.09 -8.85
N LEU A 49 1.24 17.30 -8.45
CA LEU A 49 2.14 16.25 -7.96
C LEU A 49 1.62 15.58 -6.69
N ILE A 50 1.02 16.37 -5.77
CA ILE A 50 0.43 15.83 -4.55
C ILE A 50 -0.79 14.94 -4.89
N ILE A 51 -1.67 15.38 -5.78
CA ILE A 51 -2.85 14.61 -6.21
C ILE A 51 -2.44 13.33 -6.93
N ASP A 52 -1.43 13.40 -7.79
CA ASP A 52 -0.89 12.24 -8.51
C ASP A 52 -0.34 11.18 -7.53
N ALA A 53 0.49 11.61 -6.57
CA ALA A 53 1.03 10.73 -5.54
C ALA A 53 -0.07 10.10 -4.65
N PHE A 54 -1.10 10.86 -4.29
CA PHE A 54 -2.25 10.31 -3.54
C PHE A 54 -3.12 9.38 -4.40
N GLY A 55 -3.21 9.63 -5.71
CA GLY A 55 -3.85 8.75 -6.68
C GLY A 55 -3.13 7.40 -6.75
N GLU A 56 -1.82 7.41 -6.93
CA GLU A 56 -1.00 6.20 -6.97
C GLU A 56 -1.09 5.39 -5.66
N LEU A 57 -1.00 6.05 -4.50
CA LEU A 57 -1.14 5.39 -3.20
C LEU A 57 -2.52 4.73 -3.03
N ARG A 58 -3.57 5.34 -3.58
CA ARG A 58 -4.92 4.76 -3.55
C ARG A 58 -5.01 3.53 -4.46
N ASP A 59 -4.44 3.60 -5.65
CA ASP A 59 -4.42 2.48 -6.59
C ASP A 59 -3.61 1.31 -6.00
N GLN A 60 -2.48 1.59 -5.35
CA GLN A 60 -1.71 0.58 -4.61
C GLN A 60 -2.52 -0.06 -3.47
N GLN A 61 -3.30 0.73 -2.72
CA GLN A 61 -4.15 0.18 -1.67
C GLN A 61 -5.27 -0.70 -2.22
N GLU A 62 -5.91 -0.30 -3.32
CA GLU A 62 -6.96 -1.11 -3.93
C GLU A 62 -6.38 -2.40 -4.51
N GLN A 63 -5.21 -2.36 -5.17
CA GLN A 63 -4.54 -3.56 -5.66
C GLN A 63 -4.18 -4.53 -4.53
N VAL A 64 -3.61 -4.04 -3.43
CA VAL A 64 -3.29 -4.88 -2.26
C VAL A 64 -4.56 -5.47 -1.63
N LYS A 65 -5.67 -4.72 -1.63
CA LYS A 65 -6.96 -5.20 -1.13
C LYS A 65 -7.57 -6.26 -2.04
N GLU A 66 -7.55 -6.06 -3.35
CA GLU A 66 -7.98 -7.05 -4.33
C GLU A 66 -7.12 -8.32 -4.23
N ASP A 67 -5.81 -8.18 -4.10
CA ASP A 67 -4.90 -9.31 -3.88
C ASP A 67 -5.20 -10.05 -2.57
N MET A 68 -5.56 -9.35 -1.49
CA MET A 68 -5.99 -9.97 -0.23
C MET A 68 -7.35 -10.67 -0.32
N GLU A 69 -8.25 -10.21 -1.20
CA GLU A 69 -9.57 -10.82 -1.40
C GLU A 69 -9.51 -12.03 -2.34
N VAL A 70 -8.62 -12.02 -3.33
CA VAL A 70 -8.51 -13.06 -4.37
C VAL A 70 -7.49 -14.15 -4.01
N SER A 71 -6.39 -13.80 -3.35
CA SER A 71 -5.40 -14.78 -2.90
C SER A 71 -5.65 -15.09 -1.43
N VAL A 72 -6.01 -16.34 -1.12
CA VAL A 72 -5.69 -16.86 0.21
C VAL A 72 -4.17 -16.92 0.25
N LEU A 73 -3.50 -16.20 1.16
CA LEU A 73 -2.04 -15.94 1.15
C LEU A 73 -1.15 -17.20 1.21
N VAL A 74 -1.76 -18.37 1.31
CA VAL A 74 -1.16 -19.71 1.34
C VAL A 74 -1.31 -20.41 -0.03
N TRP A 75 -2.01 -19.80 -0.99
CA TRP A 75 -2.34 -20.35 -2.30
C TRP A 75 -2.05 -19.33 -3.42
N PRO A 76 -0.99 -19.49 -4.23
CA PRO A 76 -0.94 -18.82 -5.51
C PRO A 76 -1.99 -19.45 -6.45
N PRO A 77 -2.76 -18.66 -7.24
CA PRO A 77 -3.72 -19.21 -8.18
C PRO A 77 -3.00 -20.01 -9.27
N ALA A 78 -3.07 -21.35 -9.18
CA ALA A 78 -2.59 -22.24 -10.22
C ALA A 78 -3.60 -22.34 -11.38
N GLY A 79 -3.51 -21.44 -12.36
CA GLY A 79 -4.02 -21.64 -13.72
C GLY A 79 -5.55 -21.53 -13.97
N PRO A 80 -5.95 -21.46 -15.26
CA PRO A 80 -7.34 -21.25 -15.67
C PRO A 80 -8.14 -22.55 -15.54
N GLY A 81 -8.83 -22.71 -14.42
CA GLY A 81 -9.63 -23.90 -14.13
C GLY A 81 -9.85 -24.16 -12.64
N VAL A 82 -9.17 -23.42 -11.76
CA VAL A 82 -9.38 -23.55 -10.31
C VAL A 82 -10.69 -22.87 -9.94
N VAL A 83 -11.67 -23.69 -9.55
CA VAL A 83 -12.89 -23.22 -8.88
C VAL A 83 -12.47 -22.44 -7.63
N VAL A 84 -12.69 -21.14 -7.65
CA VAL A 84 -12.68 -20.31 -6.45
C VAL A 84 -13.89 -20.76 -5.64
N VAL A 85 -13.69 -21.76 -4.78
CA VAL A 85 -14.68 -22.09 -3.76
C VAL A 85 -14.71 -20.85 -2.86
N PRO A 86 -15.85 -20.13 -2.74
CA PRO A 86 -15.95 -19.04 -1.80
C PRO A 86 -15.78 -19.66 -0.42
N MET A 87 -14.60 -19.48 0.18
CA MET A 87 -14.33 -20.01 1.52
C MET A 87 -15.26 -19.29 2.48
N ALA A 88 -16.28 -20.00 2.93
CA ALA A 88 -16.98 -19.62 4.14
C ALA A 88 -15.96 -19.62 5.28
N HIS A 89 -15.71 -18.41 5.81
CA HIS A 89 -15.28 -18.13 7.18
C HIS A 89 -13.90 -18.63 7.64
N VAL A 90 -12.81 -17.98 7.21
CA VAL A 90 -11.76 -17.48 8.12
C VAL A 90 -11.06 -16.30 7.43
N PRO A 91 -10.96 -15.10 8.05
CA PRO A 91 -10.17 -14.00 7.48
C PRO A 91 -8.72 -14.44 7.26
N ILE A 92 -8.11 -14.03 6.15
CA ILE A 92 -6.69 -14.31 5.83
C ILE A 92 -5.75 -13.93 6.99
N LEU A 93 -6.07 -12.83 7.67
CA LEU A 93 -5.41 -12.33 8.86
C LEU A 93 -5.43 -13.35 9.99
N THR A 94 -6.53 -14.07 10.15
CA THR A 94 -6.69 -15.11 11.17
C THR A 94 -5.88 -16.35 10.80
N THR A 95 -5.81 -16.76 9.52
CA THR A 95 -4.96 -17.87 9.06
C THR A 95 -3.47 -17.60 9.28
N LEU A 96 -3.00 -16.39 8.94
CA LEU A 96 -1.62 -15.98 9.17
C LEU A 96 -1.31 -15.84 10.67
N SER A 97 -2.27 -15.31 11.43
CA SER A 97 -2.14 -15.20 12.89
C SER A 97 -2.05 -16.56 13.54
N ILE A 98 -2.91 -17.52 13.18
CA ILE A 98 -2.87 -18.89 13.71
C ILE A 98 -1.52 -19.55 13.41
N SER A 99 -1.00 -19.39 12.18
CA SER A 99 0.32 -19.91 11.80
C SER A 99 1.43 -19.32 12.66
N ARG A 100 1.40 -17.99 12.90
CA ARG A 100 2.35 -17.30 13.79
C ARG A 100 2.22 -17.76 15.24
N PHE A 101 1.00 -17.94 15.75
CA PHE A 101 0.77 -18.45 17.10
C PHE A 101 1.25 -19.89 17.25
N PHE A 102 1.07 -20.74 16.23
CA PHE A 102 1.56 -22.12 16.23
C PHE A 102 3.10 -22.18 16.28
N LEU A 103 3.79 -21.33 15.50
CA LEU A 103 5.24 -21.17 15.58
C LEU A 103 5.70 -20.72 16.97
N MET A 104 5.01 -19.74 17.57
CA MET A 104 5.33 -19.26 18.91
C MET A 104 5.03 -20.31 20.00
N TYR A 105 4.01 -21.15 19.80
CA TYR A 105 3.71 -22.29 20.66
C TYR A 105 4.83 -23.33 20.60
N LEU A 106 5.31 -23.69 19.40
CA LEU A 106 6.42 -24.63 19.23
C LEU A 106 7.71 -24.13 19.89
N ILE A 107 8.02 -22.84 19.77
CA ILE A 107 9.24 -22.25 20.36
C ILE A 107 9.20 -22.26 21.90
N ASN A 108 8.02 -22.09 22.52
CA ASN A 108 7.89 -22.00 23.98
C ASN A 108 7.69 -23.37 24.66
N LYS A 109 7.43 -24.43 23.89
CA LYS A 109 7.22 -25.78 24.40
C LYS A 109 8.56 -26.51 24.50
N ASP A 110 8.68 -27.42 25.48
CA ASP A 110 9.88 -28.24 25.64
C ASP A 110 9.97 -29.29 24.52
N GLU A 111 11.19 -29.51 23.99
CA GLU A 111 11.44 -30.40 22.85
C GLU A 111 10.99 -31.84 23.12
N THR A 112 10.98 -32.25 24.38
CA THR A 112 10.62 -33.62 24.81
C THR A 112 9.12 -33.89 24.86
N GLU A 113 8.29 -32.83 24.81
CA GLU A 113 6.82 -32.93 24.83
C GLU A 113 6.18 -32.72 23.45
N HIS A 114 6.99 -32.60 22.40
CA HIS A 114 6.47 -32.48 21.04
C HIS A 114 5.74 -33.74 20.61
N THR A 115 4.54 -33.58 20.04
CA THR A 115 3.85 -34.68 19.36
C THR A 115 4.58 -35.04 18.06
N GLY A 116 4.26 -36.19 17.46
CA GLY A 116 4.92 -36.65 16.22
C GLY A 116 4.81 -35.65 15.06
N GLN A 117 3.68 -34.95 14.95
CA GLN A 117 3.47 -33.90 13.93
C GLN A 117 4.23 -32.61 14.28
N GLU A 118 4.24 -32.20 15.56
CA GLU A 118 5.00 -31.03 16.01
C GLU A 118 6.50 -31.23 15.82
N SER A 119 7.02 -32.43 16.13
CA SER A 119 8.43 -32.79 15.95
C SER A 119 8.87 -32.71 14.48
N TYR A 120 7.98 -33.11 13.56
CA TYR A 120 8.22 -32.99 12.12
C TYR A 120 8.33 -31.53 11.69
N VAL A 121 7.39 -30.68 12.12
CA VAL A 121 7.43 -29.23 11.81
C VAL A 121 8.63 -28.55 12.48
N TRP A 122 8.98 -28.92 13.71
CA TRP A 122 10.15 -28.40 14.42
C TRP A 122 11.46 -28.73 13.70
N LYS A 123 11.61 -29.96 13.21
CA LYS A 123 12.76 -30.35 12.39
C LYS A 123 12.85 -29.54 11.10
N MET A 124 11.75 -29.41 10.37
CA MET A 124 11.69 -28.59 9.15
C MET A 124 12.00 -27.11 9.43
N TYR A 125 11.56 -26.60 10.57
CA TYR A 125 11.86 -25.24 11.03
C TYR A 125 13.36 -25.05 11.32
N GLN A 126 14.02 -26.01 11.98
CA GLN A 126 15.48 -25.98 12.19
C GLN A 126 16.26 -26.04 10.86
N GLU A 127 15.78 -26.83 9.90
CA GLU A 127 16.36 -26.96 8.56
C GLU A 127 16.03 -25.75 7.65
N ARG A 128 15.28 -24.76 8.14
CA ARG A 128 14.77 -23.59 7.39
C ARG A 128 14.00 -24.00 6.12
N CYS A 129 13.37 -25.17 6.15
CA CYS A 129 12.54 -25.68 5.08
C CYS A 129 11.06 -25.33 5.34
N TRP A 130 10.41 -24.70 4.37
CA TRP A 130 9.03 -24.20 4.49
C TRP A 130 8.01 -25.09 3.76
N GLU A 131 8.40 -26.29 3.34
CA GLU A 131 7.55 -27.24 2.60
C GLU A 131 6.37 -27.78 3.42
N PHE A 132 6.38 -27.63 4.74
CA PHE A 132 5.24 -28.00 5.58
C PHE A 132 4.03 -27.05 5.38
N PHE A 133 4.25 -25.84 4.83
CA PHE A 133 3.14 -24.98 4.45
C PHE A 133 2.49 -25.53 3.17
N PRO A 134 1.17 -25.77 3.18
CA PRO A 134 0.49 -26.26 1.99
C PRO A 134 0.57 -25.18 0.89
N ALA A 135 1.26 -25.47 -0.21
CA ALA A 135 1.37 -24.58 -1.36
C ALA A 135 0.69 -25.24 -2.55
N GLY A 136 -0.43 -24.68 -3.02
CA GLY A 136 -1.10 -25.23 -4.19
C GLY A 136 -1.90 -26.53 -3.94
N ASP A 137 -2.15 -26.91 -2.67
CA ASP A 137 -3.18 -27.89 -2.31
C ASP A 137 -3.90 -27.49 -1.00
N CYS A 138 -5.18 -27.84 -0.85
CA CYS A 138 -5.90 -27.66 0.42
C CYS A 138 -6.59 -28.95 0.84
N PHE A 139 -6.80 -29.14 2.15
CA PHE A 139 -7.40 -30.35 2.70
C PHE A 139 -8.68 -30.76 1.97
N ARG A 140 -9.57 -29.80 1.66
CA ARG A 140 -10.79 -30.09 0.91
C ARG A 140 -10.49 -30.58 -0.51
N LYS A 141 -9.58 -29.96 -1.25
CA LYS A 141 -9.20 -30.38 -2.62
C LYS A 141 -8.59 -31.79 -2.64
N GLN A 142 -7.79 -32.13 -1.64
CA GLN A 142 -7.15 -33.46 -1.56
C GLN A 142 -8.15 -34.60 -1.26
N TYR A 143 -9.25 -34.30 -0.59
CA TYR A 143 -10.26 -35.29 -0.18
C TYR A 143 -11.61 -35.09 -0.87
N GLU A 144 -11.68 -34.32 -1.97
CA GLU A 144 -12.93 -34.04 -2.70
C GLU A 144 -13.63 -35.33 -3.16
N ASP A 145 -12.86 -36.35 -3.57
CA ASP A 145 -13.39 -37.66 -4.00
C ASP A 145 -13.81 -38.59 -2.85
N GLN A 146 -13.39 -38.30 -1.60
CA GLN A 146 -13.68 -39.12 -0.41
C GLN A 146 -14.75 -38.52 0.50
N LEU A 147 -15.10 -37.25 0.29
CA LEU A 147 -16.07 -36.49 1.08
C LEU A 147 -17.44 -36.34 0.40
N ASN A 148 -17.63 -36.94 -0.78
CA ASN A 148 -18.92 -37.14 -1.45
C ASN A 148 -19.44 -38.57 -1.25
#